data_AF-A0A543PD35-F1
#
_entry.id   AF-A0A543PD35-F1
#
_cell.length_a   1.000
_cell.length_b   1.000
_cell.length_c   1.000
_cell.angle_alpha   90.00
_cell.angle_beta   90.00
_cell.angle_gamma   90.00
#
_symmetry.space_group_name_H-M   'P 1'
#
loop_
_entity.id
_entity.type
_entity.pdbx_description
1 polymer ?
#
loop_
_entity_poly.entity_id
_entity_poly.type
_entity_poly.pdbx_seq_one_letter_code
_entity_poly.pdbx_strand_id
1 'polypeptide(L)'
;MPELSRTARLDVLVEGYVRMPHVAGTVSLVRDADRVVVVDPGMVADRDLIVGPLRELGVRPEDVTDVVVSHHHLDHTVNIALFPPVPVHDFQSVIEGDTFTRRAADGVQLTPSIRLLATPGHTPQDITTLVGTADDVVALTHLWWMAEGPEEDPYSTDREQLRQQRERVLDVATLVVPGHGAPFRPGSSTPR
;
A
#
# COMPACT_ATOMS: atom_id res chain seq x y z
N MET A 1 9.51 -16.31 -7.34
CA MET A 1 10.10 -15.19 -6.58
C MET A 1 10.63 -15.74 -5.26
N PRO A 2 11.74 -15.22 -4.69
CA PRO A 2 12.21 -15.67 -3.38
C PRO A 2 11.13 -15.47 -2.33
N GLU A 3 10.96 -16.42 -1.41
CA GLU A 3 9.97 -16.33 -0.34
C GLU A 3 10.27 -15.14 0.58
N LEU A 4 9.22 -14.50 1.12
CA LEU A 4 9.35 -13.43 2.12
C LEU A 4 9.63 -14.03 3.49
N SER A 5 10.49 -13.38 4.28
CA SER A 5 10.55 -13.62 5.72
C SER A 5 9.21 -13.22 6.38
N ARG A 6 8.95 -13.72 7.60
CA ARG A 6 7.65 -13.62 8.29
C ARG A 6 7.73 -12.84 9.60
N THR A 7 8.49 -11.75 9.63
CA THR A 7 8.80 -10.99 10.86
C THR A 7 8.10 -9.65 10.96
N ALA A 8 7.50 -9.14 9.87
CA ALA A 8 6.85 -7.85 9.88
C ALA A 8 5.56 -7.85 10.72
N ARG A 9 5.29 -6.70 11.34
CA ARG A 9 3.99 -6.38 11.95
C ARG A 9 3.28 -5.37 11.05
N LEU A 10 1.99 -5.56 10.84
CA LEU A 10 1.17 -4.71 10.01
C LEU A 10 -0.06 -4.25 10.80
N ASP A 11 -0.37 -2.97 10.71
CA ASP A 11 -1.56 -2.36 11.29
C ASP A 11 -2.22 -1.48 10.22
N VAL A 12 -3.52 -1.69 9.97
CA VAL A 12 -4.31 -0.77 9.14
C VAL A 12 -4.76 0.38 10.03
N LEU A 13 -4.20 1.56 9.81
CA LEU A 13 -4.50 2.75 10.61
C LEU A 13 -5.85 3.34 10.23
N VAL A 14 -6.15 3.34 8.94
CA VAL A 14 -7.40 3.84 8.37
C VAL A 14 -7.87 2.89 7.29
N GLU A 15 -9.09 2.37 7.44
CA GLU A 15 -9.79 1.71 6.33
C GLU A 15 -10.33 2.79 5.40
N GLY A 16 -9.90 2.76 4.13
CA GLY A 16 -10.38 3.72 3.14
C GLY A 16 -11.85 3.49 2.77
N TYR A 17 -12.40 4.36 1.93
CA TYR A 17 -13.77 4.23 1.42
C TYR A 17 -13.99 5.08 0.17
N VAL A 18 -14.98 4.68 -0.64
CA VAL A 18 -15.55 5.49 -1.72
C VAL A 18 -17.06 5.67 -1.47
N ARG A 19 -17.47 6.88 -1.09
CA ARG A 19 -18.86 7.25 -0.77
C ARG A 19 -19.11 8.69 -1.20
N MET A 20 -19.41 8.89 -2.49
CA MET A 20 -19.53 10.24 -3.08
C MET A 20 -20.37 11.21 -2.22
N PRO A 21 -19.85 12.41 -1.90
CA PRO A 21 -18.61 13.02 -2.42
C PRO A 21 -17.33 12.68 -1.61
N HIS A 22 -17.39 11.78 -0.64
CA HIS A 22 -16.29 11.46 0.27
C HIS A 22 -15.45 10.27 -0.22
N VAL A 23 -14.13 10.45 -0.27
CA VAL A 23 -13.16 9.42 -0.62
C VAL A 23 -12.01 9.45 0.39
N ALA A 24 -11.51 8.28 0.76
CA ALA A 24 -10.32 8.10 1.57
C ALA A 24 -9.54 6.86 1.11
N GLY A 25 -8.21 6.99 1.02
CA GLY A 25 -7.32 5.85 0.81
C GLY A 25 -7.10 5.06 2.10
N THR A 26 -6.86 3.76 1.99
CA THR A 26 -6.47 2.91 3.12
C THR A 26 -5.03 3.23 3.52
N VAL A 27 -4.82 3.57 4.79
CA VAL A 27 -3.49 3.92 5.32
C VAL A 27 -2.98 2.79 6.20
N SER A 28 -1.76 2.34 5.97
CA SER A 28 -1.18 1.22 6.75
C SER A 28 0.18 1.57 7.34
N LEU A 29 0.47 1.00 8.50
CA LEU A 29 1.77 0.99 9.15
C LEU A 29 2.36 -0.42 9.04
N VAL A 30 3.62 -0.51 8.64
CA VAL A 30 4.39 -1.74 8.63
C VAL A 30 5.67 -1.54 9.42
N ARG A 31 5.95 -2.45 10.35
CA ARG A 31 7.15 -2.42 11.20
C ARG A 31 7.92 -3.72 11.06
N ASP A 32 9.19 -3.64 10.68
CA ASP A 32 10.07 -4.80 10.56
C ASP A 32 11.53 -4.39 10.73
N ALA A 33 12.28 -5.14 11.55
CA ALA A 33 13.65 -4.79 11.93
C ALA A 33 13.77 -3.32 12.39
N ASP A 34 14.56 -2.52 11.68
CA ASP A 34 14.79 -1.09 11.92
C ASP A 34 13.89 -0.18 11.06
N ARG A 35 12.93 -0.74 10.33
CA ARG A 35 12.03 -0.02 9.41
C ARG A 35 10.65 0.21 10.02
N VAL A 36 10.17 1.43 9.87
CA VAL A 36 8.82 1.88 10.22
C VAL A 36 8.26 2.53 8.95
N VAL A 37 7.47 1.77 8.20
CA VAL A 37 7.00 2.15 6.86
C VAL A 37 5.54 2.55 6.93
N VAL A 38 5.20 3.72 6.39
CA VAL A 38 3.81 4.11 6.16
C VAL A 38 3.47 3.93 4.69
N VAL A 39 2.38 3.23 4.40
CA VAL A 39 1.90 3.00 3.03
C VAL A 39 0.64 3.82 2.80
N ASP A 40 0.64 4.57 1.70
CA ASP A 40 -0.46 5.42 1.23
C ASP A 40 -1.04 6.39 2.29
N PRO A 41 -0.26 7.33 2.86
CA PRO A 41 -0.79 8.36 3.73
C PRO A 41 -1.61 9.38 2.92
N GLY A 42 -2.79 8.95 2.50
CA GLY A 42 -3.68 9.64 1.58
C GLY A 42 -4.76 10.47 2.25
N MET A 43 -5.86 10.72 1.53
CA MET A 43 -6.97 11.52 2.03
C MET A 43 -7.67 10.83 3.18
N VAL A 44 -7.94 11.60 4.23
CA VAL A 44 -8.71 11.19 5.41
C VAL A 44 -9.57 12.38 5.84
N ALA A 45 -10.67 12.12 6.56
CA ALA A 45 -11.56 13.18 7.03
C ALA A 45 -10.89 14.13 8.03
N ASP A 46 -9.96 13.59 8.82
CA ASP A 46 -9.11 14.32 9.76
C ASP A 46 -7.73 13.66 9.81
N ARG A 47 -6.64 14.44 9.84
CA ARG A 47 -5.27 13.93 9.94
C ARG A 47 -5.02 13.14 11.23
N ASP A 48 -5.78 13.43 12.28
CA ASP A 48 -5.72 12.67 13.53
C ASP A 48 -6.17 11.21 13.35
N LEU A 49 -6.89 10.87 12.27
CA LEU A 49 -7.17 9.47 11.93
C LEU A 49 -5.91 8.69 11.54
N ILE A 50 -4.84 9.36 11.11
CA ILE A 50 -3.53 8.74 10.86
C ILE A 50 -2.67 8.84 12.12
N VAL A 51 -2.55 10.03 12.70
CA VAL A 51 -1.61 10.29 13.80
C VAL A 51 -2.05 9.68 15.13
N GLY A 52 -3.36 9.61 15.40
CA GLY A 52 -3.93 9.01 16.61
C GLY A 52 -3.56 7.52 16.74
N PRO A 53 -3.93 6.67 15.77
CA PRO A 53 -3.56 5.25 15.79
C PRO A 53 -2.05 5.00 15.86
N LEU A 54 -1.22 5.80 15.17
CA LEU A 54 0.25 5.72 15.32
C LEU A 54 0.68 5.89 16.79
N ARG A 55 0.17 6.92 17.47
CA ARG A 55 0.49 7.20 18.87
C ARG A 55 0.03 6.07 19.80
N GLU A 56 -1.15 5.51 19.57
CA GLU A 56 -1.65 4.37 20.35
C GLU A 56 -0.75 3.13 20.20
N LEU A 57 -0.15 2.96 19.02
CA LEU A 57 0.85 1.92 18.73
C LEU A 57 2.27 2.26 19.22
N GLY A 58 2.43 3.41 19.89
CA GLY A 58 3.72 3.88 20.41
C GLY A 58 4.68 4.40 19.35
N VAL A 59 4.18 4.73 18.16
CA VAL A 59 4.94 5.27 17.03
C VAL A 59 4.65 6.75 16.88
N ARG A 60 5.68 7.58 16.85
CA ARG A 60 5.54 8.99 16.51
C ARG A 60 5.78 9.18 15.01
N PRO A 61 5.21 10.22 14.37
CA PRO A 61 5.51 10.51 12.97
C PRO A 61 7.02 10.60 12.68
N GLU A 62 7.82 11.11 13.63
CA GLU A 62 9.27 11.23 13.50
C GLU A 62 10.02 9.89 13.52
N ASP A 63 9.36 8.80 13.96
CA ASP A 63 9.94 7.46 13.98
C ASP A 63 9.75 6.73 12.64
N VAL A 64 8.96 7.28 11.71
CA VAL A 64 8.76 6.72 10.36
C VAL A 64 10.06 6.85 9.57
N THR A 65 10.49 5.75 8.95
CA THR A 65 11.74 5.65 8.21
C THR A 65 11.55 5.68 6.71
N ASP A 66 10.36 5.30 6.22
CA ASP A 66 10.05 5.24 4.80
C ASP A 66 8.55 5.47 4.58
N VAL A 67 8.22 6.09 3.44
CA VAL A 67 6.85 6.16 2.94
C VAL A 67 6.80 5.41 1.61
N VAL A 68 5.78 4.57 1.42
CA VAL A 68 5.51 3.92 0.14
C VAL A 68 4.21 4.47 -0.41
N VAL A 69 4.23 4.88 -1.68
CA VAL A 69 3.02 5.28 -2.42
C VAL A 69 2.70 4.21 -3.46
N SER A 70 1.49 3.66 -3.40
CA SER A 70 1.02 2.67 -4.35
C SER A 70 0.90 3.26 -5.74
N HIS A 71 0.40 4.50 -5.85
CA HIS A 71 0.30 5.31 -7.06
C HIS A 71 0.04 6.78 -6.68
N HIS A 72 -0.05 7.68 -7.67
CA HIS A 72 -0.01 9.12 -7.45
C HIS A 72 -1.37 9.83 -7.37
N HIS A 73 -2.47 9.13 -7.14
CA HIS A 73 -3.72 9.82 -6.82
C HIS A 73 -3.63 10.50 -5.44
N LEU A 74 -4.28 11.66 -5.31
CA LEU A 74 -4.15 12.50 -4.11
C LEU A 74 -4.75 11.86 -2.86
N ASP A 75 -5.78 11.05 -3.04
CA ASP A 75 -6.39 10.23 -2.01
C ASP A 75 -5.49 9.12 -1.45
N HIS A 76 -4.30 8.92 -2.02
CA HIS A 76 -3.24 8.05 -1.51
C HIS A 76 -1.97 8.80 -1.05
N THR A 77 -1.83 10.09 -1.36
CA THR A 77 -0.55 10.82 -1.20
C THR A 77 -0.62 12.13 -0.42
N VAL A 78 -1.81 12.71 -0.19
CA VAL A 78 -1.93 14.10 0.30
C VAL A 78 -1.28 14.36 1.67
N ASN A 79 -1.09 13.33 2.50
CA ASN A 79 -0.55 13.43 3.84
C ASN A 79 0.88 12.87 4.00
N ILE A 80 1.64 12.68 2.90
CA ILE A 80 3.08 12.33 2.96
C ILE A 80 3.85 13.30 3.87
N ALA A 81 3.53 14.59 3.80
CA ALA A 81 4.20 15.63 4.58
C ALA A 81 3.88 15.63 6.09
N LEU A 82 3.09 14.66 6.59
CA LEU A 82 2.97 14.40 8.04
C LEU A 82 4.24 13.80 8.64
N PHE A 83 5.09 13.19 7.81
CA PHE A 83 6.30 12.47 8.21
C PHE A 83 7.56 13.30 7.92
N PRO A 84 8.69 13.00 8.60
CA PRO A 84 9.95 13.66 8.30
C PRO A 84 10.39 13.48 6.82
N PRO A 85 11.39 14.23 6.34
CA PRO A 85 11.94 14.07 4.99
C PRO A 85 12.71 12.73 4.87
N VAL A 86 11.98 11.64 4.75
CA VAL A 86 12.48 10.28 4.63
C VAL A 86 12.29 9.76 3.20
N PRO A 87 12.94 8.65 2.82
CA PRO A 87 12.71 8.01 1.53
C PRO A 87 11.22 7.78 1.24
N VAL A 88 10.73 8.37 0.15
CA VAL A 88 9.41 8.11 -0.45
C VAL A 88 9.62 7.22 -1.66
N HIS A 89 9.04 6.03 -1.65
CA HIS A 89 9.15 5.04 -2.71
C HIS A 89 7.91 5.06 -3.61
N ASP A 90 8.10 5.31 -4.90
CA ASP A 90 7.08 5.14 -5.93
C ASP A 90 7.49 4.04 -6.94
N PHE A 91 6.74 3.93 -8.04
CA PHE A 91 6.97 2.93 -9.08
C PHE A 91 8.31 3.05 -9.83
N GLN A 92 8.92 4.24 -9.86
CA GLN A 92 10.08 4.54 -10.71
C GLN A 92 11.26 5.17 -9.97
N SER A 93 11.09 5.52 -8.70
CA SER A 93 12.02 6.36 -7.97
C SER A 93 11.98 6.19 -6.45
N VAL A 94 13.02 6.73 -5.82
CA VAL A 94 13.06 7.06 -4.41
C VAL A 94 13.38 8.53 -4.28
N ILE A 95 12.57 9.25 -3.51
CA ILE A 95 12.74 10.67 -3.23
C ILE A 95 13.10 10.83 -1.76
N GLU A 96 14.22 11.50 -1.47
CA GLU A 96 14.63 11.83 -0.10
C GLU A 96 15.07 13.30 -0.05
N GLY A 97 14.29 14.14 0.64
CA GLY A 97 14.48 15.59 0.59
C GLY A 97 14.34 16.13 -0.84
N ASP A 98 15.41 16.70 -1.39
CA ASP A 98 15.51 17.18 -2.78
C ASP A 98 16.25 16.22 -3.71
N THR A 99 16.59 15.01 -3.24
CA THR A 99 17.27 13.98 -4.03
C THR A 99 16.27 13.06 -4.70
N PHE A 100 16.31 13.00 -6.03
CA PHE A 100 15.53 12.08 -6.86
C PHE A 100 16.42 10.97 -7.41
N THR A 101 16.20 9.72 -7.00
CA THR A 101 16.94 8.55 -7.50
C THR A 101 16.02 7.68 -8.34
N ARG A 102 16.33 7.47 -9.63
CA ARG A 102 15.59 6.51 -10.47
C ARG A 102 15.84 5.08 -9.98
N ARG A 103 14.78 4.37 -9.64
CA ARG A 103 14.78 2.97 -9.23
C ARG A 103 13.38 2.39 -9.45
N ALA A 104 13.24 1.50 -10.42
CA ALA A 104 11.99 0.77 -10.62
C ALA A 104 11.62 -0.03 -9.36
N ALA A 105 10.34 -0.06 -9.00
CA ALA A 105 9.87 -0.71 -7.77
C ALA A 105 9.92 -2.24 -7.83
N ASP A 106 9.80 -2.84 -9.01
CA ASP A 106 9.61 -4.30 -9.12
C ASP A 106 10.77 -5.09 -8.51
N GLY A 107 10.45 -5.88 -7.49
CA GLY A 107 11.41 -6.74 -6.79
C GLY A 107 12.25 -6.03 -5.71
N VAL A 108 12.10 -4.72 -5.53
CA VAL A 108 12.79 -3.98 -4.45
C VAL A 108 12.39 -4.53 -3.10
N GLN A 109 13.37 -4.79 -2.23
CA GLN A 109 13.17 -5.19 -0.85
C GLN A 109 13.58 -4.05 0.07
N LEU A 110 12.66 -3.59 0.92
CA LEU A 110 13.00 -2.68 2.02
C LEU A 110 13.59 -3.46 3.20
N THR A 111 13.05 -4.67 3.42
CA THR A 111 13.58 -5.71 4.31
C THR A 111 13.30 -7.08 3.68
N PRO A 112 13.82 -8.19 4.24
CA PRO A 112 13.42 -9.54 3.82
C PRO A 112 11.92 -9.84 3.93
N SER A 113 11.17 -9.08 4.74
CA SER A 113 9.71 -9.20 4.91
C SER A 113 8.90 -8.17 4.13
N ILE A 114 9.52 -7.14 3.53
CA ILE A 114 8.81 -6.07 2.81
C ILE A 114 9.36 -5.94 1.40
N ARG A 115 8.52 -6.23 0.39
CA ARG A 115 8.89 -6.18 -1.04
C ARG A 115 7.89 -5.36 -1.85
N LEU A 116 8.39 -4.54 -2.75
CA LEU A 116 7.58 -3.80 -3.72
C LEU A 116 7.50 -4.58 -5.04
N LEU A 117 6.33 -4.58 -5.66
CA LEU A 117 6.07 -5.16 -6.99
C LEU A 117 5.49 -4.08 -7.89
N ALA A 118 5.96 -4.00 -9.13
CA ALA A 118 5.23 -3.23 -10.14
C ALA A 118 3.96 -4.01 -10.49
N THR A 119 2.80 -3.41 -10.28
CA THR A 119 1.49 -4.02 -10.53
C THR A 119 0.58 -3.05 -11.27
N PRO A 120 0.99 -2.55 -12.45
CA PRO A 120 0.19 -1.58 -13.21
C PRO A 120 -1.19 -2.18 -13.53
N GLY A 121 -2.25 -1.39 -13.32
CA GLY A 121 -3.61 -1.89 -13.44
C GLY A 121 -4.64 -0.78 -13.33
N HIS A 122 -4.94 -0.33 -12.11
CA HIS A 122 -5.78 0.85 -11.87
C HIS A 122 -5.13 2.07 -12.52
N THR A 123 -3.82 2.24 -12.33
CA THR A 123 -2.98 3.14 -13.12
C THR A 123 -1.74 2.42 -13.68
N PRO A 124 -1.09 2.96 -14.72
CA PRO A 124 0.22 2.46 -15.17
C PRO A 124 1.34 2.59 -14.13
N GLN A 125 1.10 3.29 -13.02
CA GLN A 125 2.07 3.61 -11.97
C GLN A 125 1.89 2.73 -10.74
N ASP A 126 0.93 1.81 -10.74
CA ASP A 126 0.61 1.06 -9.53
C ASP A 126 1.72 0.13 -9.09
N ILE A 127 1.95 0.10 -7.79
CA ILE A 127 2.75 -0.90 -7.10
C ILE A 127 1.94 -1.59 -6.00
N THR A 128 2.35 -2.81 -5.69
CA THR A 128 1.87 -3.56 -4.54
C THR A 128 3.00 -3.71 -3.53
N THR A 129 2.74 -3.39 -2.27
CA THR A 129 3.66 -3.70 -1.17
C THR A 129 3.28 -5.06 -0.59
N LEU A 130 4.14 -6.05 -0.77
CA LEU A 130 4.01 -7.35 -0.12
C LEU A 130 4.70 -7.33 1.24
N VAL A 131 3.98 -7.79 2.26
CA VAL A 131 4.44 -7.83 3.65
C VAL A 131 4.28 -9.25 4.20
N GLY A 132 5.39 -9.86 4.57
CA GLY A 132 5.40 -11.15 5.26
C GLY A 132 5.25 -10.96 6.77
N THR A 133 4.04 -11.19 7.27
CA THR A 133 3.73 -11.22 8.71
C THR A 133 3.83 -12.65 9.25
N ALA A 134 3.67 -12.83 10.57
CA ALA A 134 3.69 -14.16 11.19
C ALA A 134 2.62 -15.11 10.61
N ASP A 135 1.45 -14.57 10.26
CA ASP A 135 0.28 -15.35 9.86
C ASP A 135 -0.01 -15.28 8.35
N ASP A 136 0.41 -14.20 7.68
CA ASP A 136 -0.04 -13.88 6.32
C ASP A 136 1.07 -13.31 5.40
N VAL A 137 0.93 -13.54 4.09
CA VAL A 137 1.47 -12.62 3.08
C VAL A 137 0.38 -11.58 2.82
N VAL A 138 0.63 -10.34 3.23
CA VAL A 138 -0.31 -9.25 3.04
C VAL A 138 0.09 -8.44 1.80
N ALA A 139 -0.87 -8.20 0.89
CA ALA A 139 -0.69 -7.31 -0.24
C ALA A 139 -1.43 -5.99 0.00
N LEU A 140 -0.68 -4.89 0.14
CA LEU A 140 -1.22 -3.53 0.17
C LEU A 140 -1.21 -2.98 -1.26
N THR A 141 -2.40 -2.74 -1.82
CA THR A 141 -2.54 -2.54 -3.27
C THR A 141 -3.83 -1.82 -3.67
N HIS A 142 -3.82 -1.18 -4.84
CA HIS A 142 -5.01 -0.63 -5.50
C HIS A 142 -5.57 -1.52 -6.62
N LEU A 143 -5.09 -2.75 -6.78
CA LEU A 143 -5.68 -3.71 -7.73
C LEU A 143 -7.16 -4.01 -7.44
N TRP A 144 -7.59 -3.79 -6.20
CA TRP A 144 -8.99 -3.76 -5.78
C TRP A 144 -9.26 -2.50 -4.97
N TRP A 145 -10.39 -1.83 -5.23
CA TRP A 145 -10.81 -0.70 -4.41
C TRP A 145 -11.26 -1.15 -3.03
N MET A 146 -12.07 -2.20 -2.95
CA MET A 146 -12.56 -2.79 -1.72
C MET A 146 -12.97 -4.25 -1.99
N ALA A 147 -13.22 -5.04 -0.95
CA ALA A 147 -13.58 -6.45 -1.08
C ALA A 147 -14.81 -6.68 -1.98
N GLU A 148 -15.81 -5.81 -1.85
CA GLU A 148 -17.06 -5.79 -2.64
C GLU A 148 -17.03 -4.66 -3.69
N GLY A 149 -15.83 -4.30 -4.17
CA GLY A 149 -15.65 -3.28 -5.20
C GLY A 149 -16.14 -3.73 -6.58
N PRO A 150 -16.10 -2.84 -7.58
CA PRO A 150 -16.49 -3.22 -8.93
C PRO A 150 -15.54 -4.31 -9.45
N GLU A 151 -16.11 -5.33 -10.08
CA GLU A 151 -15.35 -6.41 -10.72
C GLU A 151 -14.41 -5.84 -11.78
N GLU A 152 -14.95 -4.94 -12.61
CA GLU A 152 -14.21 -4.15 -13.58
C GLU A 152 -13.95 -2.75 -13.02
N ASP A 153 -12.68 -2.37 -12.87
CA ASP A 153 -12.33 -1.02 -12.48
C ASP A 153 -12.74 -0.02 -13.60
N PRO A 154 -13.62 0.96 -13.31
CA PRO A 154 -14.06 1.94 -14.31
C PRO A 154 -12.97 2.94 -14.72
N TYR A 155 -11.90 3.08 -13.94
CA TYR A 155 -10.78 4.00 -14.20
C TYR A 155 -9.55 3.31 -14.79
N SER A 156 -9.48 1.97 -14.74
CA SER A 156 -8.38 1.23 -15.37
C SER A 156 -8.39 1.39 -16.90
N THR A 157 -7.25 1.81 -17.44
CA THR A 157 -7.06 1.97 -18.90
C THR A 157 -6.72 0.66 -19.61
N ASP A 158 -6.34 -0.39 -18.87
CA ASP A 158 -5.98 -1.70 -19.40
C ASP A 158 -6.47 -2.81 -18.45
N ARG A 159 -7.68 -3.30 -18.72
CA ARG A 159 -8.38 -4.30 -17.89
C ARG A 159 -7.70 -5.66 -17.91
N GLU A 160 -7.09 -6.02 -19.03
CA GLU A 160 -6.39 -7.30 -19.15
C GLU A 160 -5.08 -7.27 -18.34
N GLN A 161 -4.37 -6.14 -18.36
CA GLN A 161 -3.22 -5.93 -17.49
C GLN A 161 -3.62 -5.95 -16.00
N LEU A 162 -4.70 -5.26 -15.62
CA LEU A 162 -5.25 -5.32 -14.25
C LEU A 162 -5.53 -6.75 -13.81
N ARG A 163 -6.20 -7.53 -14.67
CA ARG A 163 -6.50 -8.96 -14.44
C ARG A 163 -5.22 -9.78 -14.21
N GLN A 164 -4.22 -9.61 -15.08
CA GLN A 164 -2.94 -10.30 -14.94
C GLN A 164 -2.22 -9.94 -13.61
N GLN A 165 -2.29 -8.69 -13.16
CA GLN A 165 -1.67 -8.30 -11.89
C GLN A 165 -2.44 -8.82 -10.67
N ARG A 166 -3.77 -8.84 -10.72
CA ARG A 166 -4.60 -9.47 -9.70
C ARG A 166 -4.25 -10.95 -9.55
N GLU A 167 -4.17 -11.69 -10.64
CA GLU A 167 -3.73 -13.09 -10.63
C GLU A 167 -2.34 -13.24 -10.02
N ARG A 168 -1.37 -12.44 -10.47
CA ARG A 168 0.00 -12.45 -9.95
C ARG A 168 0.08 -12.19 -8.45
N VAL A 169 -0.75 -11.28 -7.91
CA VAL A 169 -0.80 -10.98 -6.48
C VAL A 169 -1.52 -12.09 -5.71
N LEU A 170 -2.61 -12.64 -6.24
CA LEU A 170 -3.36 -13.74 -5.60
C LEU A 170 -2.58 -15.06 -5.56
N ASP A 171 -1.60 -15.26 -6.44
CA ASP A 171 -0.70 -16.42 -6.38
C ASP A 171 0.19 -16.43 -5.13
N VAL A 172 0.37 -15.28 -4.46
CA VAL A 172 1.27 -15.14 -3.30
C VAL A 172 0.60 -14.59 -2.05
N ALA A 173 -0.41 -13.72 -2.18
CA ALA A 173 -1.04 -13.04 -1.05
C ALA A 173 -2.14 -13.90 -0.40
N THR A 174 -2.12 -13.97 0.93
CA THR A 174 -3.16 -14.65 1.73
C THR A 174 -4.14 -13.66 2.36
N LEU A 175 -3.78 -12.37 2.40
CA LEU A 175 -4.59 -11.25 2.82
C LEU A 175 -4.34 -10.06 1.89
N VAL A 176 -5.40 -9.34 1.51
CA VAL A 176 -5.32 -8.13 0.70
C VAL A 176 -5.81 -6.94 1.53
N VAL A 177 -5.03 -5.86 1.54
CA VAL A 177 -5.43 -4.54 2.03
C VAL A 177 -5.72 -3.68 0.79
N PRO A 178 -7.01 -3.45 0.45
CA PRO A 178 -7.39 -2.75 -0.76
C PRO A 178 -7.25 -1.23 -0.62
N GLY A 179 -7.32 -0.51 -1.74
CA GLY A 179 -7.11 0.94 -1.79
C GLY A 179 -8.12 1.76 -0.98
N HIS A 180 -9.34 1.26 -0.79
CA HIS A 180 -10.48 1.96 -0.20
C HIS A 180 -11.38 1.05 0.67
N GLY A 181 -10.81 0.31 1.62
CA GLY A 181 -11.63 -0.51 2.51
C GLY A 181 -10.86 -1.40 3.48
N ALA A 182 -11.63 -2.19 4.22
CA ALA A 182 -11.11 -3.18 5.15
C ALA A 182 -10.31 -4.28 4.44
N PRO A 183 -9.30 -4.87 5.10
CA PRO A 183 -8.61 -6.04 4.60
C PRO A 183 -9.55 -7.23 4.37
N PHE A 184 -9.27 -8.05 3.37
CA PHE A 184 -10.05 -9.25 3.08
C PHE A 184 -9.17 -10.43 2.68
N ARG A 185 -9.65 -11.64 2.99
CA ARG A 185 -9.04 -12.88 2.51
C ARG A 185 -9.61 -13.22 1.13
N PRO A 186 -8.77 -13.36 0.09
CA PRO A 186 -9.25 -13.73 -1.23
C PRO A 186 -9.97 -15.09 -1.24
N GLY A 187 -11.00 -15.21 -2.07
CA GLY A 187 -11.79 -16.42 -2.23
C GLY A 187 -12.21 -16.65 -3.68
N SER A 188 -13.10 -17.61 -3.92
CA SER A 188 -13.58 -17.93 -5.28
C SER A 188 -14.38 -16.80 -5.92
N SER A 189 -14.92 -15.88 -5.11
CA SER A 189 -15.67 -14.71 -5.56
C SER A 189 -14.81 -13.45 -5.72
N THR A 190 -13.52 -13.50 -5.39
CA THR A 190 -12.63 -12.34 -5.55
C THR A 190 -12.38 -12.11 -7.05
N PRO A 191 -12.65 -10.91 -7.58
CA PRO A 191 -12.34 -10.57 -8.97
C PRO A 191 -10.86 -10.84 -9.28
N ARG A 192 -10.62 -11.55 -10.37
CA ARG A 192 -9.28 -11.81 -10.89
C ARG A 192 -8.90 -10.80 -11.95
#